data_AF-K7WE71-F1
#
_entry.id   AF-K7WE71-F1
#
_cell.length_a   1.000
_cell.length_b   1.000
_cell.length_c   1.000
_cell.angle_alpha   90.00
_cell.angle_beta   90.00
_cell.angle_gamma   90.00
#
_symmetry.space_group_name_H-M   'P 1'
#
loop_
_entity.id
_entity.type
_entity.pdbx_description
1 polymer ?
#
loop_
_entity_poly.entity_id
_entity_poly.type
_entity_poly.pdbx_seq_one_letter_code
_entity_poly.pdbx_strand_id
1 'polypeptide(L)'
;MKTETVRTTLTIPRELLEATDKAVMEGKAKSRNDFVAQALRRELALQKRSEIDAALAEMANDPDYQAEVLKLEVEFATAQWEALQLGESPR
;
A
#
# COMPACT_ATOMS: atom_id res chain seq x y z
N MET A 1 1.46 -21.45 -9.18
CA MET A 1 2.85 -21.44 -8.68
C MET A 1 2.84 -22.05 -7.28
N LYS A 2 3.66 -23.08 -7.00
CA LYS A 2 3.75 -23.62 -5.63
C LYS A 2 4.36 -22.53 -4.74
N THR A 3 3.68 -22.18 -3.66
CA THR A 3 4.22 -21.26 -2.66
C THR A 3 5.34 -21.99 -1.92
N GLU A 4 6.58 -21.58 -2.15
CA GLU A 4 7.73 -22.10 -1.41
C GLU A 4 7.70 -21.51 -0.01
N THR A 5 7.61 -22.37 1.00
CA THR A 5 7.53 -21.96 2.42
C THR A 5 8.75 -22.48 3.17
N VAL A 6 9.43 -21.60 3.89
CA VAL A 6 10.52 -21.97 4.80
C VAL A 6 9.99 -22.07 6.22
N ARG A 7 10.34 -23.15 6.93
CA ARG A 7 9.98 -23.30 8.34
C ARG A 7 10.98 -22.55 9.22
N THR A 8 10.51 -21.55 9.93
CA THR A 8 11.31 -20.73 10.83
C THR A 8 10.69 -20.76 12.23
N THR A 9 11.54 -20.82 13.26
CA THR A 9 11.11 -20.73 14.67
C THR A 9 11.25 -19.27 15.12
N LEU A 10 10.17 -18.69 15.62
CA LEU A 10 10.13 -17.31 16.11
C LEU A 10 9.67 -17.28 17.55
N THR A 11 10.30 -16.42 18.35
CA THR A 11 9.85 -16.14 19.73
C THR A 11 8.78 -15.08 19.66
N ILE A 12 7.55 -15.42 20.07
CA ILE A 12 6.41 -14.51 20.11
C ILE A 12 5.88 -14.42 21.54
N PRO A 13 5.44 -13.24 21.98
CA PRO A 13 4.74 -13.09 23.25
C PRO A 13 3.49 -13.98 23.33
N ARG A 14 3.21 -14.50 24.54
CA ARG A 14 2.12 -15.46 24.77
C ARG A 14 0.77 -14.85 24.40
N GLU A 15 0.54 -13.62 24.80
CA GLU A 15 -0.68 -12.85 24.54
C GLU A 15 -0.96 -12.68 23.05
N LEU A 16 0.10 -12.52 22.23
CA LEU A 16 -0.06 -12.42 20.78
C LEU A 16 -0.37 -13.76 20.14
N LEU A 17 0.20 -14.85 20.64
CA LEU A 17 -0.17 -16.19 20.19
C LEU A 17 -1.63 -16.50 20.53
N GLU A 18 -2.07 -16.20 21.75
CA GLU A 18 -3.46 -16.40 22.18
C GLU A 18 -4.45 -15.56 21.35
N ALA A 19 -4.12 -14.30 21.05
CA ALA A 19 -4.94 -13.44 20.19
C ALA A 19 -5.01 -13.98 18.75
N THR A 20 -3.89 -14.51 18.23
CA THR A 20 -3.83 -15.14 16.91
C THR A 20 -4.73 -16.39 16.86
N ASP A 21 -4.70 -17.20 17.91
CA ASP A 21 -5.52 -18.40 18.02
C ASP A 21 -7.00 -18.07 17.98
N LYS A 22 -7.40 -17.07 18.75
CA LYS A 22 -8.77 -16.55 18.75
C LYS A 22 -9.18 -16.07 17.35
N ALA A 23 -8.31 -15.34 16.65
CA ALA A 23 -8.60 -14.86 15.30
C ALA A 23 -8.77 -16.01 14.29
N VAL A 24 -8.00 -17.09 14.41
CA VAL A 24 -8.17 -18.29 13.59
C VAL A 24 -9.47 -19.01 13.93
N MET A 25 -9.82 -19.13 15.21
CA MET A 25 -11.09 -19.71 15.66
C MET A 25 -12.31 -18.92 15.16
N GLU A 26 -12.20 -17.59 15.11
CA GLU A 26 -13.22 -16.70 14.56
C GLU A 26 -13.30 -16.74 13.02
N GLY A 27 -12.47 -17.56 12.36
CA GLY A 27 -12.47 -17.72 10.90
C GLY A 27 -11.82 -16.57 10.13
N LYS A 28 -11.13 -15.65 10.82
CA LYS A 28 -10.44 -14.51 10.18
C LYS A 28 -9.20 -14.95 9.40
N ALA A 29 -8.66 -16.13 9.67
CA ALA A 29 -7.58 -16.74 8.92
C ALA A 29 -7.70 -18.27 8.92
N LYS A 30 -7.11 -18.91 7.90
CA LYS A 30 -7.21 -20.38 7.73
C LYS A 30 -6.30 -21.17 8.68
N SER A 31 -5.22 -20.54 9.14
CA SER A 31 -4.27 -21.12 10.09
C SER A 31 -3.44 -20.02 10.75
N ARG A 32 -2.72 -20.36 11.83
CA ARG A 32 -1.75 -19.45 12.45
C ARG A 32 -0.69 -18.97 11.47
N ASN A 33 -0.17 -19.87 10.63
CA ASN A 33 0.84 -19.53 9.62
C ASN A 33 0.29 -18.56 8.57
N ASP A 34 -0.96 -18.76 8.15
CA ASP A 34 -1.65 -17.85 7.23
C ASP A 34 -1.84 -16.47 7.85
N PHE A 35 -2.28 -16.41 9.11
CA PHE A 35 -2.44 -15.15 9.84
C PHE A 35 -1.10 -14.40 9.99
N VAL A 36 -0.04 -15.09 10.40
CA VAL A 36 1.31 -14.51 10.53
C VAL A 36 1.82 -14.03 9.17
N ALA A 37 1.65 -14.81 8.11
CA ALA A 37 2.07 -14.40 6.77
C ALA A 37 1.29 -13.18 6.26
N GLN A 38 0.00 -13.07 6.55
CA GLN A 38 -0.81 -11.89 6.21
C GLN A 38 -0.35 -10.67 7.00
N ALA A 39 -0.09 -10.81 8.30
CA ALA A 39 0.42 -9.73 9.14
C ALA A 39 1.77 -9.20 8.64
N LEU A 40 2.72 -10.10 8.34
CA LEU A 40 4.03 -9.74 7.80
C LEU A 40 3.94 -9.06 6.44
N ARG A 41 3.09 -9.54 5.54
CA ARG A 41 2.88 -8.88 4.24
C ARG A 41 2.31 -7.47 4.40
N ARG A 42 1.35 -7.29 5.31
CA ARG A 42 0.77 -5.96 5.58
C ARG A 42 1.83 -5.00 6.12
N GLU A 43 2.64 -5.46 7.08
CA GLU A 43 3.69 -4.66 7.67
C GLU A 43 4.75 -4.23 6.65
N LEU A 44 5.24 -5.18 5.85
CA LEU A 44 6.21 -4.88 4.78
C LEU A 44 5.63 -3.94 3.72
N ALA A 45 4.35 -4.08 3.38
CA ALA A 45 3.69 -3.18 2.44
C ALA A 45 3.57 -1.75 3.00
N LEU A 46 3.29 -1.60 4.30
CA LEU A 46 3.23 -0.30 4.96
C LEU A 46 4.60 0.36 5.01
N GLN A 47 5.66 -0.39 5.34
CA GLN A 47 7.03 0.12 5.34
C GLN A 47 7.44 0.58 3.94
N LYS A 48 7.21 -0.27 2.92
CA LYS A 48 7.49 0.10 1.53
C LYS A 48 6.73 1.34 1.09
N ARG A 49 5.47 1.48 1.50
CA ARG A 49 4.68 2.68 1.20
C ARG A 49 5.28 3.91 1.88
N SER A 50 5.67 3.80 3.15
CA SER A 50 6.33 4.88 3.87
C SER A 50 7.66 5.29 3.24
N GLU A 51 8.44 4.35 2.70
CA GLU A 51 9.68 4.64 1.97
C GLU A 51 9.40 5.41 0.67
N ILE A 52 8.38 5.00 -0.08
CA ILE A 52 7.94 5.70 -1.29
C ILE A 52 7.46 7.11 -0.93
N ASP A 53 6.60 7.23 0.08
CA ASP A 53 6.06 8.52 0.52
C ASP A 53 7.20 9.46 0.98
N ALA A 54 8.21 8.93 1.67
CA ALA A 54 9.39 9.70 2.07
C ALA A 54 10.23 10.16 0.86
N ALA A 55 10.47 9.28 -0.11
CA ALA A 55 11.20 9.63 -1.33
C ALA A 55 10.45 10.67 -2.18
N LEU A 56 9.11 10.58 -2.26
CA LEU A 56 8.29 11.56 -2.96
C LEU A 56 8.16 12.89 -2.20
N ALA A 57 8.25 12.88 -0.87
CA ALA A 57 8.20 14.11 -0.08
C ALA A 57 9.40 15.03 -0.35
N GLU A 58 10.54 14.50 -0.78
CA GLU A 58 11.69 15.30 -1.21
C GLU A 58 11.35 16.12 -2.47
N MET A 59 10.62 15.52 -3.41
CA MET A 59 10.16 16.21 -4.64
C MET A 59 9.19 17.36 -4.33
N ALA A 60 8.39 17.25 -3.26
CA ALA A 60 7.50 18.32 -2.83
C ALA A 60 8.25 19.58 -2.38
N ASN A 61 9.55 19.49 -2.06
CA ASN A 61 10.37 20.64 -1.67
C ASN A 61 11.35 21.09 -2.77
N ASP A 62 11.29 20.48 -3.95
CA ASP A 62 12.12 20.82 -5.11
C ASP A 62 11.43 21.93 -5.94
N PRO A 63 11.95 23.17 -5.94
CA PRO A 63 11.31 24.29 -6.64
C PRO A 63 11.34 24.16 -8.17
N ASP A 64 12.38 23.52 -8.72
CA ASP A 64 12.52 23.34 -10.16
C ASP A 64 11.50 22.30 -10.65
N TYR A 65 11.34 21.21 -9.89
CA TYR A 65 10.28 20.23 -10.12
C TYR A 65 8.88 20.85 -10.04
N GLN A 66 8.61 21.68 -9.02
CA GLN A 66 7.32 22.37 -8.89
C GLN A 66 7.03 23.29 -10.07
N ALA A 67 8.03 24.04 -10.55
CA ALA A 67 7.88 24.93 -11.69
C ALA A 67 7.54 24.15 -12.98
N GLU A 68 8.17 22.99 -13.19
CA GLU A 68 7.88 22.12 -14.32
C GLU A 68 6.48 21.51 -14.24
N VAL A 69 6.05 21.04 -13.05
CA VAL A 69 4.69 20.55 -12.82
C VAL A 69 3.65 21.63 -13.12
N LEU A 70 3.85 22.86 -12.65
CA LEU A 70 2.94 23.97 -12.95
C LEU A 70 2.85 24.27 -14.44
N LYS A 71 3.98 24.20 -15.16
CA LYS A 71 3.99 24.38 -16.60
C LYS A 71 3.19 23.29 -17.32
N LEU A 72 3.37 22.02 -16.91
CA LEU A 72 2.60 20.90 -17.43
C LEU A 72 1.10 21.07 -17.13
N GLU A 73 0.71 21.44 -15.92
CA GLU A 73 -0.70 21.69 -15.58
C GLU A 73 -1.34 22.75 -16.49
N VAL A 74 -0.61 23.82 -16.81
CA VAL A 74 -1.08 24.85 -17.76
C VAL A 74 -1.22 24.29 -19.18
N GLU A 75 -0.24 23.51 -19.65
CA GLU A 75 -0.26 22.91 -20.98
C GLU A 75 -1.40 21.88 -21.14
N PHE A 76 -1.74 21.15 -20.07
CA PHE A 76 -2.76 20.10 -20.09
C PHE A 76 -4.16 20.55 -19.65
N ALA A 77 -4.33 21.78 -19.13
CA ALA A 77 -5.60 22.27 -18.59
C ALA A 77 -6.80 22.09 -19.55
N THR A 78 -6.61 22.41 -20.83
CA THR A 78 -7.68 22.26 -21.85
C THR A 78 -8.05 20.79 -22.07
N ALA A 79 -7.06 19.91 -22.18
CA ALA A 79 -7.29 18.47 -22.37
C ALA A 79 -7.97 17.83 -21.15
N GLN A 80 -7.61 18.26 -19.93
CA GLN A 80 -8.27 17.82 -18.70
C GLN A 80 -9.74 18.25 -18.67
N TRP A 81 -10.06 19.47 -19.10
CA TRP A 81 -11.43 19.97 -19.18
C TRP A 81 -12.27 19.18 -20.21
N GLU A 82 -11.72 18.92 -21.39
CA GLU A 82 -12.38 18.11 -22.42
C GLU A 82 -12.62 16.67 -21.94
N ALA A 83 -11.64 16.06 -21.25
CA ALA A 83 -11.76 14.73 -20.68
C ALA A 83 -12.86 14.64 -19.61
N LEU A 84 -12.98 15.67 -18.76
CA LEU A 84 -14.05 15.75 -17.76
C LEU A 84 -15.43 15.77 -18.43
N GLN A 85 -15.63 16.62 -19.44
CA GLN A 85 -16.89 16.73 -20.17
C GLN A 85 -17.28 15.42 -20.88
N LEU A 86 -16.29 14.70 -21.44
CA LEU A 86 -16.51 13.39 -22.05
C LEU A 86 -16.90 12.31 -21.03
N GLY A 87 -16.37 12.37 -19.81
CA GLY A 87 -16.71 11.44 -18.72
C GLY A 87 -18.07 11.71 -18.07
N GLU A 88 -18.50 12.97 -18.04
CA GLU A 88 -19.80 13.40 -17.48
C GLU A 88 -20.95 13.37 -18.50
N SER A 89 -20.63 13.18 -19.79
CA SER A 89 -21.63 13.02 -20.83
C SER A 89 -22.44 11.73 -20.60
N PRO A 90 -23.78 11.82 -20.43
CA PRO A 90 -24.60 10.63 -20.30
C PRO A 90 -24.54 9.84 -21.62
N ARG A 91 -24.32 8.53 -21.51
CA ARG A 91 -24.39 7.61 -22.65
C ARG A 91 -25.80 7.54 -23.24
#